data_AF-A0A200PZN7-F1
#
_entry.id   AF-A0A200PZN7-F1
#
_cell.length_a   1.000
_cell.length_b   1.000
_cell.length_c   1.000
_cell.angle_alpha   90.00
_cell.angle_beta   90.00
_cell.angle_gamma   90.00
#
_symmetry.space_group_name_H-M   'P 1'
#
loop_
_entity.id
_entity.type
_entity.pdbx_description
1 polymer ?
#
loop_
_entity_poly.entity_id
_entity_poly.type
_entity_poly.pdbx_seq_one_letter_code
_entity_poly.pdbx_strand_id
1 'polypeptide(L)'
;MLKTVKSVPGIITTYNVLNLRKNLLNGTLDLGTNFSGQLQLIDLQNNFISSYVETGAYSKELILIGNPVCQQNGATAGYCKLPEESNPPYSTNPKNCVPIICPTDQKASPYCRCSYPYTGTLFFRAPSFSDLGNASVYVALEDSLMKSFKANSNVLPVDIVSLSNPTKDPDNYIELTLNVFPSGKERFNRSDISKIGFMLSNQTFKPPKQLFGPFFFIGSEYGNFEDSVPLPSGGSKKSPRLSLGVIIGASVNGGANQKVYLDHLLGNKPTR
;
A
#
# COMPACT_ATOMS: atom_id res chain seq x y z
N MET A 1 -27.04 6.39 -30.04
CA MET A 1 -26.31 7.60 -29.61
C MET A 1 -24.83 7.23 -29.51
N LEU A 2 -24.05 7.53 -30.55
CA LEU A 2 -22.65 7.14 -30.66
C LEU A 2 -21.79 8.01 -29.74
N LYS A 3 -20.98 7.39 -28.88
CA LYS A 3 -19.72 7.99 -28.40
C LYS A 3 -18.59 7.17 -28.98
N THR A 4 -18.12 7.57 -30.16
CA THR A 4 -16.83 7.14 -30.69
C THR A 4 -15.77 7.70 -29.73
N VAL A 5 -14.88 6.87 -29.20
CA VAL A 5 -13.62 7.35 -28.60
C VAL A 5 -12.74 7.83 -29.77
N LYS A 6 -13.07 9.00 -30.30
CA LYS A 6 -12.28 9.69 -31.33
C LYS A 6 -11.24 10.54 -30.63
N SER A 7 -10.02 10.06 -30.62
CA SER A 7 -8.81 10.71 -30.10
C SER A 7 -8.93 11.12 -28.63
N VAL A 8 -7.87 10.94 -27.86
CA VAL A 8 -7.70 11.77 -26.68
C VAL A 8 -6.70 12.84 -27.09
N PRO A 9 -7.12 13.94 -27.74
CA PRO A 9 -6.21 14.96 -28.20
C PRO A 9 -5.68 15.71 -26.98
N GLY A 10 -4.36 15.70 -26.81
CA GLY A 10 -3.69 16.62 -25.91
C GLY A 10 -3.74 16.27 -24.43
N ILE A 11 -3.55 15.01 -24.05
CA ILE A 11 -3.11 14.76 -22.67
C ILE A 11 -1.62 15.11 -22.57
N ILE A 12 -1.33 16.38 -22.29
CA ILE A 12 -0.07 16.76 -21.64
C ILE A 12 -0.15 16.22 -20.21
N THR A 13 0.15 14.94 -20.02
CA THR A 13 0.29 14.36 -18.68
C THR A 13 1.78 14.27 -18.38
N THR A 14 2.20 15.05 -17.40
CA THR A 14 3.43 14.87 -16.61
C THR A 14 3.39 13.59 -15.77
N TYR A 15 2.55 12.62 -16.12
CA TYR A 15 2.31 11.42 -15.35
C TYR A 15 2.99 10.24 -16.05
N ASN A 16 3.75 9.49 -15.28
CA ASN A 16 4.35 8.23 -15.75
C ASN A 16 3.31 7.13 -15.96
N VAL A 17 2.06 7.32 -15.53
CA VAL A 17 0.95 6.36 -15.64
C VAL A 17 -0.37 7.03 -15.98
N LEU A 18 -1.11 6.45 -16.91
CA LEU A 18 -2.51 6.76 -17.19
C LEU A 18 -3.37 5.58 -16.73
N ASN A 19 -4.12 5.74 -15.65
CA ASN A 19 -5.01 4.71 -15.12
C ASN A 19 -6.47 5.10 -15.35
N LEU A 20 -7.15 4.31 -16.16
CA LEU A 20 -8.55 4.49 -16.54
C LEU A 20 -9.32 3.16 -16.43
N ARG A 21 -8.94 2.29 -15.49
CA ARG A 21 -9.65 1.03 -15.20
C ARG A 21 -11.12 1.30 -14.83
N LYS A 22 -12.03 0.38 -15.18
CA LYS A 22 -13.46 0.41 -14.75
C LYS A 22 -14.22 1.71 -15.10
N ASN A 23 -13.89 2.36 -16.22
CA ASN A 23 -14.51 3.63 -16.65
C ASN A 23 -15.53 3.50 -17.79
N LEU A 24 -15.97 2.28 -18.10
CA LEU A 24 -16.94 1.98 -19.16
C LEU A 24 -16.51 2.46 -20.57
N LEU A 25 -15.21 2.67 -20.80
CA LEU A 25 -14.66 3.10 -22.10
C LEU A 25 -14.95 2.04 -23.17
N ASN A 26 -15.37 2.44 -24.37
CA ASN A 26 -15.79 1.49 -25.40
C ASN A 26 -15.25 1.83 -26.80
N GLY A 27 -15.40 0.87 -27.72
CA GLY A 27 -14.97 1.02 -29.11
C GLY A 27 -13.50 0.68 -29.32
N THR A 28 -12.90 1.31 -30.32
CA THR A 28 -11.50 1.07 -30.74
C THR A 28 -10.54 1.95 -29.95
N LEU A 29 -9.52 1.36 -29.33
CA LEU A 29 -8.40 2.09 -28.76
C LEU A 29 -7.37 2.43 -29.85
N ASP A 30 -7.10 3.72 -30.04
CA ASP A 30 -6.03 4.24 -30.88
C ASP A 30 -5.20 5.22 -30.07
N LEU A 31 -3.94 4.87 -29.80
CA LEU A 31 -3.01 5.70 -29.03
C LEU A 31 -2.31 6.76 -29.91
N GLY A 32 -2.41 6.63 -31.24
CA GLY A 32 -1.68 7.47 -32.18
C GLY A 32 -0.17 7.44 -31.93
N THR A 33 0.47 8.60 -32.07
CA THR A 33 1.93 8.81 -31.87
C THR A 33 2.26 9.97 -30.93
N ASN A 34 1.25 10.69 -30.42
CA ASN A 34 1.44 11.93 -29.67
C ASN A 34 1.17 11.73 -28.18
N PHE A 35 2.09 11.06 -27.49
CA PHE A 35 2.05 10.83 -26.05
C PHE A 35 3.39 11.26 -25.42
N SER A 36 3.36 11.55 -24.11
CA SER A 36 4.56 11.93 -23.37
C SER A 36 5.58 10.79 -23.35
N GLY A 37 6.86 11.09 -23.63
CA GLY A 37 7.95 10.11 -23.49
C GLY A 37 8.16 9.61 -22.06
N GLN A 38 7.56 10.29 -21.08
CA GLN A 38 7.58 9.88 -19.66
C GLN A 38 6.52 8.84 -19.32
N LEU A 39 5.48 8.67 -20.15
CA LEU A 39 4.38 7.75 -19.89
C LEU A 39 4.84 6.28 -20.00
N GLN A 40 4.98 5.60 -18.86
CA GLN A 40 5.46 4.22 -18.76
C GLN A 40 4.34 3.17 -18.73
N LEU A 41 3.14 3.52 -18.25
CA LEU A 41 2.02 2.58 -18.16
C LEU A 41 0.69 3.22 -18.58
N ILE A 42 -0.06 2.52 -19.42
CA ILE A 42 -1.47 2.80 -19.70
C ILE A 42 -2.29 1.61 -19.23
N ASP A 43 -3.16 1.86 -18.25
CA ASP A 43 -3.98 0.83 -17.65
C ASP A 43 -5.46 1.07 -17.88
N LEU A 44 -6.06 0.21 -18.69
CA LEU A 44 -7.42 0.33 -19.18
C LEU A 44 -8.25 -0.93 -18.85
N GLN A 45 -7.86 -1.66 -17.80
CA GLN A 45 -8.53 -2.92 -17.43
C GLN A 45 -10.03 -2.74 -17.14
N ASN A 46 -10.82 -3.78 -17.43
CA ASN A 46 -12.25 -3.86 -17.14
C ASN A 46 -13.07 -2.69 -17.73
N ASN A 47 -12.83 -2.39 -19.00
CA ASN A 47 -13.65 -1.49 -19.81
C ASN A 47 -14.36 -2.32 -20.91
N PHE A 48 -14.90 -1.68 -21.95
CA PHE A 48 -15.59 -2.28 -23.10
C PHE A 48 -14.85 -2.04 -24.42
N ILE A 49 -13.52 -1.99 -24.40
CA ILE A 49 -12.70 -1.80 -25.60
C ILE A 49 -12.78 -3.05 -26.47
N SER A 50 -13.28 -2.91 -27.69
CA SER A 50 -13.52 -4.02 -28.61
C SER A 50 -12.34 -4.32 -29.54
N SER A 51 -11.48 -3.34 -29.77
CA SER A 51 -10.36 -3.43 -30.71
C SER A 51 -9.24 -2.47 -30.32
N TYR A 52 -8.02 -2.77 -30.74
CA TYR A 52 -6.82 -1.94 -30.53
C TYR A 52 -6.10 -1.75 -31.87
N VAL A 53 -5.77 -0.51 -32.21
CA VAL A 53 -4.94 -0.18 -33.38
C VAL A 53 -3.48 -0.28 -32.95
N GLU A 54 -2.86 -1.41 -33.25
CA GLU A 54 -1.45 -1.64 -32.94
C GLU A 54 -0.56 -0.93 -33.99
N THR A 55 -0.13 0.28 -33.66
CA THR A 55 0.78 1.07 -34.50
C THR A 55 2.25 0.80 -34.23
N GLY A 56 2.56 0.08 -33.14
CA GLY A 56 3.93 -0.12 -32.63
C GLY A 56 4.57 1.12 -32.02
N ALA A 57 3.88 2.26 -31.99
CA ALA A 57 4.44 3.52 -31.50
C ALA A 57 4.67 3.52 -29.98
N TYR A 58 3.76 2.92 -29.22
CA TYR A 58 3.86 2.83 -27.77
C TYR A 58 4.57 1.53 -27.38
N SER A 59 5.83 1.64 -26.95
CA SER A 59 6.70 0.50 -26.61
C SER A 59 6.77 0.21 -25.11
N LYS A 60 5.91 0.85 -24.32
CA LYS A 60 5.85 0.71 -22.86
C LYS A 60 4.68 -0.20 -22.47
N GLU A 61 4.26 -0.15 -21.21
CA GLU A 61 3.30 -1.11 -20.67
C GLU A 61 1.84 -0.71 -20.95
N LEU A 62 1.09 -1.57 -21.60
CA LEU A 62 -0.34 -1.40 -21.89
C LEU A 62 -1.11 -2.59 -21.32
N ILE A 63 -2.14 -2.34 -20.51
CA ILE A 63 -2.94 -3.41 -19.90
C ILE A 63 -4.42 -3.23 -20.27
N LEU A 64 -5.00 -4.23 -20.96
CA LEU A 64 -6.38 -4.27 -21.46
C LEU A 64 -7.19 -5.45 -20.93
N ILE A 65 -6.70 -6.16 -19.92
CA ILE A 65 -7.40 -7.31 -19.33
C ILE A 65 -8.83 -6.94 -18.92
N GLY A 66 -9.77 -7.87 -19.13
CA GLY A 66 -11.18 -7.65 -18.84
C GLY A 66 -11.93 -6.83 -19.89
N ASN A 67 -11.30 -6.48 -21.02
CA ASN A 67 -11.97 -5.87 -22.17
C ASN A 67 -12.34 -6.93 -23.24
N PRO A 68 -13.38 -6.69 -24.07
CA PRO A 68 -13.76 -7.57 -25.18
C PRO A 68 -12.63 -7.87 -26.19
N VAL A 69 -11.70 -6.93 -26.41
CA VAL A 69 -10.51 -7.14 -27.27
C VAL A 69 -9.65 -8.33 -26.83
N CYS A 70 -9.66 -8.67 -25.55
CA CYS A 70 -8.93 -9.83 -25.02
C CYS A 70 -9.70 -11.16 -25.13
N GLN A 71 -10.97 -11.13 -25.55
CA GLN A 71 -11.81 -12.32 -25.75
C GLN A 71 -11.80 -12.81 -27.19
N GLN A 72 -11.79 -11.89 -28.17
CA GLN A 72 -12.02 -12.22 -29.58
C GLN A 72 -10.78 -12.69 -30.35
N ASN A 73 -9.57 -12.28 -29.96
CA ASN A 73 -8.33 -12.55 -30.74
C ASN A 73 -7.36 -13.54 -30.09
N GLY A 74 -7.80 -14.28 -29.08
CA GLY A 74 -6.94 -15.19 -28.32
C GLY A 74 -6.06 -14.43 -27.33
N ALA A 75 -6.04 -14.93 -26.10
CA ALA A 75 -5.35 -14.38 -24.94
C ALA A 75 -3.79 -14.43 -25.03
N THR A 76 -3.21 -14.17 -26.21
CA THR A 76 -1.77 -14.23 -26.47
C THR A 76 -1.10 -12.87 -26.57
N ALA A 77 -1.85 -11.80 -26.90
CA ALA A 77 -1.31 -10.45 -26.95
C ALA A 77 -0.79 -10.00 -25.58
N GLY A 78 0.40 -9.38 -25.54
CA GLY A 78 1.06 -8.97 -24.30
C GLY A 78 0.18 -8.07 -23.42
N TYR A 79 -0.60 -7.19 -24.05
CA TYR A 79 -1.53 -6.28 -23.36
C TYR A 79 -2.75 -6.97 -22.73
N CYS A 80 -2.99 -8.25 -23.03
CA CYS A 80 -4.05 -9.06 -22.43
C CYS A 80 -3.54 -9.98 -21.31
N LYS A 81 -2.33 -9.74 -20.81
CA LYS A 81 -1.73 -10.47 -19.69
C LYS A 81 -1.39 -9.49 -18.58
N LEU A 82 -1.50 -9.97 -17.34
CA LEU A 82 -0.93 -9.21 -16.23
C LEU A 82 0.60 -9.29 -16.38
N PRO A 83 1.31 -8.19 -16.13
CA PRO A 83 2.74 -8.27 -15.86
C PRO A 83 2.93 -9.30 -14.74
N GLU A 84 3.90 -10.20 -14.90
CA GLU A 84 4.27 -11.08 -13.79
C GLU A 84 4.67 -10.19 -12.61
N GLU A 85 4.01 -10.36 -11.45
CA GLU A 85 4.43 -9.74 -10.21
C GLU A 85 5.85 -10.25 -9.90
N SER A 86 6.87 -9.48 -10.29
CA SER A 86 8.19 -9.64 -9.73
C SER A 86 8.06 -9.47 -8.21
N ASN A 87 8.78 -10.30 -7.43
CA ASN A 87 8.89 -10.18 -5.98
C ASN A 87 8.87 -8.71 -5.54
N PRO A 88 8.19 -8.38 -4.42
CA PRO A 88 8.04 -7.01 -4.00
C PRO A 88 9.43 -6.34 -3.96
N PRO A 89 9.62 -5.27 -4.74
CA PRO A 89 10.95 -4.78 -5.07
C PRO A 89 11.75 -4.22 -3.89
N TYR A 90 11.10 -3.98 -2.74
CA TYR A 90 11.72 -3.30 -1.62
C TYR A 90 11.52 -4.03 -0.29
N SER A 91 12.62 -4.13 0.45
CA SER A 91 12.65 -4.41 1.87
C SER A 91 13.78 -3.58 2.47
N THR A 92 13.57 -3.03 3.66
CA THR A 92 14.62 -2.27 4.35
C THR A 92 15.85 -3.14 4.55
N ASN A 93 16.99 -2.68 4.05
CA ASN A 93 18.25 -3.39 4.19
C ASN A 93 18.78 -3.34 5.65
N PRO A 94 19.46 -4.39 6.12
CA PRO A 94 20.22 -4.35 7.37
C PRO A 94 21.25 -3.22 7.36
N LYS A 95 21.40 -2.54 8.50
CA LYS A 95 22.32 -1.42 8.72
C LYS A 95 23.56 -1.91 9.44
N ASN A 96 24.62 -2.14 8.67
CA ASN A 96 25.97 -2.47 9.17
C ASN A 96 26.01 -3.65 10.14
N CYS A 97 25.19 -4.67 9.89
CA CYS A 97 25.10 -5.86 10.72
C CYS A 97 24.80 -7.09 9.88
N VAL A 98 25.13 -8.26 10.42
CA VAL A 98 24.83 -9.55 9.79
C VAL A 98 23.40 -9.95 10.14
N PRO A 99 22.54 -10.31 9.17
CA PRO A 99 21.20 -10.80 9.45
C PRO A 99 21.20 -11.94 10.47
N ILE A 100 20.34 -11.83 11.47
CA ILE A 100 20.19 -12.85 12.51
C ILE A 100 18.84 -13.55 12.38
N ILE A 101 18.80 -14.79 12.84
CA ILE A 101 17.55 -15.54 13.00
C ILE A 101 17.02 -15.22 14.39
N CYS A 102 15.80 -14.69 14.45
CA CYS A 102 15.14 -14.38 15.72
C CYS A 102 14.34 -15.57 16.25
N PRO A 103 14.12 -15.63 17.58
CA PRO A 103 13.17 -16.55 18.18
C PRO A 103 11.77 -16.41 17.58
N THR A 104 10.96 -17.45 17.71
CA THR A 104 9.56 -17.45 17.26
C THR A 104 8.82 -16.21 17.77
N ASP A 105 8.01 -15.60 16.91
CA ASP A 105 7.23 -14.37 17.14
C ASP A 105 8.02 -13.06 17.27
N GLN A 106 9.35 -13.10 17.19
CA GLN A 106 10.20 -11.92 17.09
C GLN A 106 10.62 -11.66 15.64
N LYS A 107 10.97 -10.40 15.34
CA LYS A 107 11.55 -10.01 14.05
C LYS A 107 12.87 -9.28 14.25
N ALA A 108 13.80 -9.51 13.33
CA ALA A 108 15.04 -8.76 13.28
C ALA A 108 14.77 -7.34 12.80
N SER A 109 15.17 -6.35 13.58
CA SER A 109 15.19 -4.96 13.13
C SER A 109 16.29 -4.75 12.08
N PRO A 110 16.30 -3.62 11.34
CA PRO A 110 17.42 -3.27 10.48
C PRO A 110 18.76 -3.14 11.23
N TYR A 111 18.78 -3.02 12.57
CA TYR A 111 20.02 -3.10 13.36
C TYR A 111 20.35 -4.54 13.82
N CYS A 112 19.72 -5.55 13.22
CA CYS A 112 19.90 -6.97 13.52
C CYS A 112 19.69 -7.26 15.01
N ARG A 113 18.66 -6.69 15.61
CA ARG A 113 18.22 -6.99 16.99
C ARG A 113 16.84 -7.60 16.96
N CYS A 114 16.65 -8.69 17.70
CA CYS A 114 15.35 -9.31 17.83
C CYS A 114 14.48 -8.56 18.83
N SER A 115 13.23 -8.32 18.45
CA SER A 115 12.24 -7.67 19.29
C SER A 115 10.84 -7.95 18.73
N TYR A 116 9.82 -7.45 19.43
CA TYR A 116 8.41 -7.56 19.05
C TYR A 116 7.96 -6.24 18.44
N PRO A 117 8.07 -6.05 17.11
CA PRO A 117 7.64 -4.81 16.49
C PRO A 117 6.13 -4.67 16.51
N TYR A 118 5.66 -3.42 16.52
CA TYR A 118 4.29 -3.14 16.12
C TYR A 118 4.20 -3.19 14.59
N THR A 119 3.46 -4.18 14.08
CA THR A 119 3.31 -4.42 12.65
C THR A 119 1.95 -3.92 12.14
N GLY A 120 1.89 -3.53 10.88
CA GLY A 120 0.64 -3.31 10.16
C GLY A 120 0.87 -2.98 8.69
N THR A 121 -0.21 -2.68 7.98
CA THR A 121 -0.16 -2.28 6.57
C THR A 121 -0.45 -0.79 6.43
N LEU A 122 0.46 -0.08 5.77
CA LEU A 122 0.26 1.29 5.32
C LEU A 122 -0.34 1.28 3.92
N PHE A 123 -1.42 2.04 3.74
CA PHE A 123 -2.09 2.21 2.46
C PHE A 123 -1.97 3.66 2.02
N PHE A 124 -1.39 3.91 0.86
CA PHE A 124 -1.29 5.25 0.27
C PHE A 124 -2.20 5.38 -0.93
N ARG A 125 -3.06 6.39 -0.89
CA ARG A 125 -3.92 6.77 -2.01
C ARG A 125 -3.16 7.69 -2.94
N ALA A 126 -3.39 7.55 -4.25
CA ALA A 126 -2.87 8.45 -5.28
C ALA A 126 -1.37 8.79 -5.13
N PRO A 127 -0.46 7.78 -5.14
CA PRO A 127 0.96 8.05 -5.18
C PRO A 127 1.33 8.82 -6.46
N SER A 128 2.34 9.68 -6.39
CA SER A 128 2.85 10.39 -7.58
C SER A 128 3.87 9.56 -8.38
N PHE A 129 4.17 8.35 -7.90
CA PHE A 129 5.09 7.41 -8.53
C PHE A 129 4.39 6.09 -8.83
N SER A 130 4.92 5.36 -9.81
CA SER A 130 4.36 4.10 -10.27
C SER A 130 5.32 2.93 -10.18
N ASP A 131 6.60 3.21 -10.31
CA ASP A 131 7.68 2.26 -10.14
C ASP A 131 7.82 1.92 -8.65
N LEU A 132 7.30 0.74 -8.27
CA LEU A 132 7.48 0.21 -6.94
C LEU A 132 8.94 -0.24 -6.70
N GLY A 133 9.75 -0.35 -7.77
CA GLY A 133 11.19 -0.63 -7.76
C GLY A 133 12.05 0.40 -7.04
N ASN A 134 11.55 1.63 -6.93
CA ASN A 134 12.37 2.77 -6.53
C ASN A 134 12.61 2.82 -5.02
N ALA A 135 13.69 2.17 -4.58
CA ALA A 135 14.13 2.12 -3.18
C ALA A 135 14.21 3.52 -2.51
N SER A 136 14.61 4.55 -3.26
CA SER A 136 14.77 5.91 -2.72
C SER A 136 13.47 6.48 -2.15
N VAL A 137 12.32 6.10 -2.73
CA VAL A 137 11.00 6.55 -2.29
C VAL A 137 10.66 5.99 -0.91
N TYR A 138 10.99 4.73 -0.65
CA TYR A 138 10.73 4.07 0.63
C TYR A 138 11.73 4.49 1.70
N VAL A 139 13.00 4.71 1.34
CA VAL A 139 13.99 5.31 2.26
C VAL A 139 13.53 6.69 2.73
N ALA A 140 13.01 7.53 1.83
CA ALA A 140 12.46 8.83 2.20
C ALA A 140 11.23 8.71 3.14
N LEU A 141 10.40 7.67 2.96
CA LEU A 141 9.27 7.39 3.84
C LEU A 141 9.72 6.93 5.22
N GLU A 142 10.70 6.03 5.31
CA GLU A 142 11.33 5.58 6.58
C GLU A 142 11.89 6.77 7.35
N ASP A 143 12.65 7.64 6.70
CA ASP A 143 13.21 8.85 7.31
C ASP A 143 12.11 9.79 7.83
N SER A 144 11.04 9.98 7.06
CA SER A 144 9.92 10.82 7.48
C SER A 144 9.20 10.23 8.69
N LEU A 145 8.98 8.91 8.71
CA LEU A 145 8.38 8.21 9.86
C LEU A 145 9.25 8.41 11.10
N MET A 146 10.56 8.16 10.97
CA MET A 146 11.51 8.32 12.08
C MET A 146 11.56 9.76 12.60
N LYS A 147 11.53 10.76 11.72
CA LYS A 147 11.45 12.18 12.12
C LYS A 147 10.18 12.46 12.93
N SER A 148 9.04 11.91 12.53
CA SER A 148 7.79 12.09 13.28
C SER A 148 7.78 11.37 14.62
N PHE A 149 8.32 10.15 14.71
CA PHE A 149 8.47 9.43 15.98
C PHE A 149 9.41 10.13 16.97
N LYS A 150 10.40 10.87 16.46
CA LYS A 150 11.40 11.61 17.25
C LYS A 150 11.05 13.08 17.45
N ALA A 151 9.88 13.55 16.99
CA ALA A 151 9.50 14.95 17.13
C ALA A 151 9.33 15.31 18.61
N ASN A 152 9.92 16.44 19.02
CA ASN A 152 10.09 16.86 20.42
C ASN A 152 8.79 16.93 21.25
N SER A 153 7.61 17.02 20.62
CA SER A 153 6.32 17.06 21.30
C SER A 153 5.74 15.67 21.61
N ASN A 154 6.24 14.60 20.99
CA ASN A 154 5.75 13.23 21.11
C ASN A 154 6.89 12.22 20.90
N VAL A 155 7.95 12.30 21.70
CA VAL A 155 9.06 11.34 21.61
C VAL A 155 8.53 9.95 21.96
N LEU A 156 8.38 9.11 20.93
CA LEU A 156 7.95 7.72 21.07
C LEU A 156 9.18 6.82 21.22
N PRO A 157 9.10 5.72 22.01
CA PRO A 157 10.23 4.84 22.25
C PRO A 157 10.50 3.92 21.05
N VAL A 158 10.70 4.51 19.88
CA VAL A 158 10.93 3.82 18.60
C VAL A 158 12.41 3.93 18.24
N ASP A 159 13.06 2.79 18.01
CA ASP A 159 14.47 2.75 17.60
C ASP A 159 14.58 2.97 16.09
N ILE A 160 13.81 2.19 15.35
CA ILE A 160 13.84 2.14 13.89
C ILE A 160 12.54 1.57 13.32
N VAL A 161 12.27 1.86 12.05
CA VAL A 161 11.20 1.23 11.27
C VAL A 161 11.79 0.40 10.14
N SER A 162 11.02 -0.57 9.66
CA SER A 162 11.28 -1.21 8.38
C SER A 162 10.03 -1.20 7.51
N LEU A 163 10.19 -0.96 6.22
CA LEU A 163 9.18 -1.13 5.20
C LEU A 163 9.52 -2.34 4.33
N SER A 164 8.51 -3.08 3.89
CA SER A 164 8.70 -4.21 2.99
C SER A 164 7.41 -4.47 2.21
N ASN A 165 7.55 -5.29 1.17
CA ASN A 165 6.41 -5.78 0.41
C ASN A 165 5.54 -4.67 -0.23
N PRO A 166 6.12 -3.67 -0.94
CA PRO A 166 5.30 -2.74 -1.69
C PRO A 166 4.50 -3.48 -2.76
N THR A 167 3.18 -3.34 -2.72
CA THR A 167 2.26 -3.86 -3.73
C THR A 167 1.24 -2.79 -4.11
N LYS A 168 0.45 -3.05 -5.15
CA LYS A 168 -0.71 -2.24 -5.52
C LYS A 168 -1.97 -3.07 -5.38
N ASP A 169 -2.95 -2.53 -4.66
CA ASP A 169 -4.25 -3.15 -4.54
C ASP A 169 -5.11 -2.96 -5.82
N PRO A 170 -6.27 -3.61 -5.94
CA PRO A 170 -7.17 -3.45 -7.09
C PRO A 170 -7.69 -2.03 -7.33
N ASP A 171 -7.66 -1.18 -6.29
CA ASP A 171 -8.04 0.24 -6.33
C ASP A 171 -6.82 1.17 -6.54
N ASN A 172 -5.64 0.59 -6.78
CA ASN A 172 -4.34 1.23 -7.00
C ASN A 172 -3.77 1.96 -5.79
N TYR A 173 -4.17 1.56 -4.57
CA TYR A 173 -3.47 2.00 -3.39
C TYR A 173 -2.14 1.26 -3.29
N ILE A 174 -1.10 1.98 -2.89
CA ILE A 174 0.16 1.33 -2.53
C ILE A 174 0.01 0.76 -1.13
N GLU A 175 0.19 -0.54 -1.01
CA GLU A 175 0.26 -1.24 0.25
C GLU A 175 1.72 -1.49 0.63
N LEU A 176 2.05 -1.29 1.90
CA LEU A 176 3.39 -1.48 2.45
C LEU A 176 3.27 -2.13 3.82
N THR A 177 4.04 -3.20 4.05
CA THR A 177 4.20 -3.74 5.41
C THR A 177 5.13 -2.82 6.20
N LEU A 178 4.62 -2.26 7.30
CA LEU A 178 5.38 -1.49 8.27
C LEU A 178 5.67 -2.34 9.50
N ASN A 179 6.93 -2.40 9.93
CA ASN A 179 7.31 -2.82 11.29
C ASN A 179 7.93 -1.62 12.03
N VAL A 180 7.43 -1.34 13.22
CA VAL A 180 7.98 -0.32 14.13
C VAL A 180 8.68 -1.03 15.27
N PHE A 181 9.97 -0.80 15.46
CA PHE A 181 10.78 -1.50 16.47
C PHE A 181 11.00 -0.63 17.73
N PRO A 182 10.90 -1.21 18.94
CA PRO A 182 11.08 -0.48 20.19
C PRO A 182 12.54 -0.07 20.45
N SER A 183 12.73 1.04 21.17
CA SER A 183 14.03 1.55 21.63
C SER A 183 14.27 1.21 23.10
N GLY A 184 15.47 0.69 23.39
CA GLY A 184 15.92 0.36 24.76
C GLY A 184 15.20 -0.83 25.41
N LYS A 185 14.32 -1.52 24.68
CA LYS A 185 13.53 -2.66 25.16
C LYS A 185 13.10 -3.57 24.02
N GLU A 186 12.65 -4.78 24.34
CA GLU A 186 12.19 -5.77 23.34
C GLU A 186 10.72 -5.62 22.94
N ARG A 187 9.90 -4.97 23.78
CA ARG A 187 8.44 -4.91 23.65
C ARG A 187 7.92 -3.51 23.95
N PHE A 188 6.87 -3.11 23.27
CA PHE A 188 6.11 -1.91 23.62
C PHE A 188 5.17 -2.19 24.80
N ASN A 189 4.92 -1.18 25.62
CA ASN A 189 3.79 -1.22 26.56
C ASN A 189 2.52 -0.73 25.85
N ARG A 190 1.37 -0.85 26.53
CA ARG A 190 0.07 -0.43 25.98
C ARG A 190 0.01 1.04 25.60
N SER A 191 0.63 1.91 26.40
CA SER A 191 0.67 3.35 26.14
C SER A 191 1.44 3.66 24.87
N ASP A 192 2.58 2.99 24.65
CA ASP A 192 3.40 3.16 23.45
C ASP A 192 2.63 2.76 22.19
N ILE A 193 2.00 1.57 22.19
CA ILE A 193 1.16 1.09 21.08
C ILE A 193 0.01 2.06 20.81
N SER A 194 -0.67 2.53 21.87
CA SER A 194 -1.77 3.48 21.72
C SER A 194 -1.31 4.80 21.09
N LYS A 195 -0.13 5.32 21.46
CA LYS A 195 0.37 6.57 20.90
C LYS A 195 0.88 6.41 19.46
N ILE A 196 1.58 5.31 19.16
CA ILE A 196 2.02 4.98 17.80
C ILE A 196 0.80 4.79 16.89
N GLY A 197 -0.17 3.99 17.34
CA GLY A 197 -1.43 3.78 16.63
C GLY A 197 -2.19 5.08 16.41
N PHE A 198 -2.33 5.92 17.43
CA PHE A 198 -2.97 7.23 17.29
C PHE A 198 -2.26 8.11 16.26
N MET A 199 -0.92 8.16 16.27
CA MET A 199 -0.15 8.98 15.32
C MET A 199 -0.39 8.56 13.86
N LEU A 200 -0.44 7.25 13.62
CA LEU A 200 -0.64 6.67 12.28
C LEU A 200 -2.10 6.74 11.83
N SER A 201 -3.06 6.38 12.70
CA SER A 201 -4.49 6.35 12.37
C SER A 201 -5.14 7.73 12.34
N ASN A 202 -4.71 8.66 13.19
CA ASN A 202 -5.17 10.05 13.18
C ASN A 202 -4.38 10.95 12.23
N GLN A 203 -3.45 10.37 11.46
CA GLN A 203 -2.65 11.03 10.42
C GLN A 203 -1.96 12.32 10.90
N THR A 204 -1.49 12.34 12.15
CA THR A 204 -0.62 13.45 12.63
C THR A 204 0.76 13.34 11.98
N PHE A 205 1.19 12.14 11.63
CA PHE A 205 2.24 11.90 10.65
C PHE A 205 1.84 12.46 9.28
N LYS A 206 2.74 13.21 8.64
CA LYS A 206 2.59 13.67 7.26
C LYS A 206 3.69 13.04 6.40
N PRO A 207 3.36 12.16 5.44
CA PRO A 207 4.36 11.56 4.56
C PRO A 207 4.94 12.62 3.60
N PRO A 208 6.06 12.32 2.90
CA PRO A 208 6.61 13.20 1.88
C PRO A 208 5.58 13.50 0.78
N LYS A 209 5.00 14.70 0.82
CA LYS A 209 3.82 15.09 0.00
C LYS A 209 4.08 15.06 -1.51
N GLN A 210 5.33 15.16 -1.92
CA GLN A 210 5.74 15.08 -3.31
C GLN A 210 5.65 13.65 -3.87
N LEU A 211 5.67 12.64 -3.01
CA LEU A 211 5.75 11.22 -3.36
C LEU A 211 4.46 10.47 -2.98
N PHE A 212 3.95 10.76 -1.79
CA PHE A 212 2.85 10.04 -1.18
C PHE A 212 1.64 10.94 -0.96
N GLY A 213 0.48 10.45 -1.36
CA GLY A 213 -0.80 11.09 -1.06
C GLY A 213 -1.33 10.75 0.34
N PRO A 214 -2.62 11.00 0.59
CA PRO A 214 -3.28 10.62 1.84
C PRO A 214 -3.10 9.13 2.13
N PHE A 215 -2.95 8.78 3.40
CA PHE A 215 -2.72 7.39 3.80
C PHE A 215 -3.67 6.97 4.92
N PHE A 216 -3.84 5.67 5.09
CA PHE A 216 -4.40 5.09 6.30
C PHE A 216 -3.54 3.89 6.72
N PHE A 217 -3.66 3.51 7.99
CA PHE A 217 -2.88 2.44 8.59
C PHE A 217 -3.81 1.42 9.24
N ILE A 218 -3.61 0.15 8.91
CA ILE A 218 -4.26 -0.97 9.57
C ILE A 218 -3.20 -1.71 10.40
N GLY A 219 -3.22 -1.48 11.71
CA GLY A 219 -2.33 -2.14 12.66
C GLY A 219 -2.76 -3.57 12.96
N SER A 220 -1.81 -4.49 13.05
CA SER A 220 -2.04 -5.83 13.57
C SER A 220 -2.26 -5.78 15.09
N GLU A 221 -3.00 -6.74 15.63
CA GLU A 221 -3.15 -6.87 17.08
C GLU A 221 -1.78 -7.07 17.74
N TYR A 222 -1.47 -6.23 18.74
CA TYR A 222 -0.24 -6.36 19.52
C TYR A 222 -0.53 -7.12 20.82
N GLY A 223 -0.26 -8.42 20.86
CA GLY A 223 -0.46 -9.24 22.08
C GLY A 223 0.77 -9.30 23.01
N ASN A 224 1.91 -8.84 22.50
CA ASN A 224 3.25 -9.08 23.04
C ASN A 224 3.72 -7.95 23.97
N PHE A 225 2.84 -7.46 24.84
CA PHE A 225 3.13 -6.34 25.74
C PHE A 225 4.23 -6.65 26.76
N GLU A 226 4.96 -5.61 27.16
CA GLU A 226 5.94 -5.69 28.25
C GLU A 226 5.31 -6.23 29.56
N ASP A 227 4.11 -5.75 29.88
CA ASP A 227 3.31 -6.11 31.04
C ASP A 227 2.65 -7.50 30.97
N SER A 228 2.77 -8.23 29.85
CA SER A 228 2.28 -9.62 29.74
C SER A 228 3.35 -10.68 30.03
N VAL A 229 4.60 -10.28 30.30
CA VAL A 229 5.65 -11.20 30.73
C VAL A 229 5.43 -11.54 32.21
N PRO A 230 5.21 -12.81 32.59
CA PRO A 230 5.10 -13.19 33.99
C PRO A 230 6.41 -12.85 34.70
N LEU A 231 6.33 -12.04 35.76
CA LEU A 231 7.42 -11.95 36.74
C LEU A 231 7.73 -13.36 37.26
N PRO A 232 8.99 -13.68 37.59
CA PRO A 232 9.35 -14.93 38.25
C PRO A 232 8.90 -14.89 39.72
N SER A 233 7.59 -14.81 39.95
CA SER A 233 6.91 -14.95 41.25
C SER A 233 5.42 -15.15 41.00
N GLY A 234 4.89 -16.25 41.53
CA GLY A 234 3.60 -16.84 41.16
C GLY A 234 2.39 -15.92 41.24
N GLY A 235 1.46 -16.15 40.32
CA GLY A 235 0.13 -15.56 40.32
C GLY A 235 -0.44 -15.44 38.91
N SER A 236 -1.05 -16.52 38.40
CA SER A 236 -1.76 -16.52 37.13
C SER A 236 -2.99 -15.60 37.19
N LYS A 237 -2.85 -14.35 36.77
CA LYS A 237 -3.99 -13.51 36.39
C LYS A 237 -4.10 -13.50 34.87
N LYS A 238 -5.10 -14.21 34.35
CA LYS A 238 -5.48 -14.14 32.93
C LYS A 238 -5.90 -12.69 32.64
N SER A 239 -5.07 -11.95 31.92
CA SER A 239 -5.43 -10.63 31.42
C SER A 239 -6.55 -10.76 30.38
N PRO A 240 -7.58 -9.89 30.41
CA PRO A 240 -8.63 -9.94 29.41
C PRO A 240 -8.05 -9.55 28.05
N ARG A 241 -8.34 -10.35 27.02
CA ARG A 241 -8.08 -10.00 25.62
C ARG A 241 -8.95 -8.79 25.27
N LEU A 242 -8.37 -7.60 25.28
CA LEU A 242 -8.99 -6.42 24.68
C LEU A 242 -8.77 -6.52 23.16
N SER A 243 -9.78 -7.03 22.46
CA SER A 243 -9.92 -6.82 21.02
C SER A 243 -9.97 -5.31 20.80
N LEU A 244 -8.86 -4.72 20.37
CA LEU A 244 -8.84 -3.33 19.95
C LEU A 244 -9.59 -3.30 18.61
N GLY A 245 -10.88 -3.01 18.68
CA GLY A 245 -11.71 -2.84 17.49
C GLY A 245 -11.05 -1.84 16.54
N VAL A 246 -11.10 -2.15 15.26
CA VAL A 246 -10.63 -1.29 14.16
C VAL A 246 -11.24 0.11 14.34
N ILE A 247 -10.45 1.10 14.74
CA ILE A 247 -10.90 2.49 14.78
C ILE A 247 -10.78 3.05 13.35
N ILE A 248 -11.86 2.95 12.59
CA ILE A 248 -11.99 3.60 11.29
C ILE A 248 -12.24 5.08 11.55
N GLY A 249 -11.23 5.91 11.29
CA GLY A 249 -11.37 7.36 11.32
C GLY A 249 -12.35 7.82 10.24
N ALA A 250 -13.56 8.21 10.64
CA ALA A 250 -14.51 8.84 9.74
C ALA A 250 -14.12 10.31 9.54
N SER A 251 -13.56 10.64 8.37
CA SER A 251 -13.55 12.02 7.90
C SER A 251 -14.96 12.38 7.43
N VAL A 252 -15.64 13.28 8.15
CA VAL A 252 -16.88 13.90 7.68
C VAL A 252 -16.56 14.72 6.42
N ASN A 253 -16.88 14.16 5.27
CA ASN A 253 -17.36 14.87 4.10
C ASN A 253 -18.21 13.89 3.30
N GLY A 254 -19.47 14.27 3.07
CA GLY A 254 -20.58 13.35 2.78
C GLY A 254 -20.53 12.64 1.42
N GLY A 255 -21.34 11.58 1.33
CA GLY A 255 -21.77 10.98 0.07
C GLY A 255 -21.54 9.47 -0.08
N ALA A 256 -22.51 8.68 0.40
CA ALA A 256 -22.98 7.41 -0.17
C ALA A 256 -22.03 6.21 -0.46
N ASN A 257 -20.73 6.24 -0.16
CA ASN A 257 -19.83 5.11 -0.52
C ASN A 257 -19.34 4.22 0.64
N GLN A 258 -19.80 4.44 1.87
CA GLN A 258 -19.32 3.68 3.04
C GLN A 258 -19.95 2.27 3.18
N LYS A 259 -21.04 1.99 2.46
CA LYS A 259 -21.76 0.70 2.57
C LYS A 259 -21.05 -0.45 1.84
N VAL A 260 -20.33 -0.16 0.75
CA VAL A 260 -19.72 -1.19 -0.10
C VAL A 260 -18.45 -1.79 0.53
N TYR A 261 -17.75 -1.05 1.40
CA TYR A 261 -16.51 -1.51 2.01
C TYR A 261 -16.73 -2.44 3.22
N LEU A 262 -17.89 -2.35 3.88
CA LEU A 262 -18.23 -3.21 5.01
C LEU A 262 -18.62 -4.63 4.57
N ASP A 263 -19.25 -4.76 3.40
CA ASP A 263 -19.72 -6.04 2.88
C ASP A 263 -18.56 -6.96 2.45
N HIS A 264 -17.45 -6.39 2.00
CA HIS A 264 -16.24 -7.14 1.62
C HIS A 264 -15.44 -7.66 2.83
N LEU A 265 -15.55 -7.00 3.99
CA LEU A 265 -14.87 -7.40 5.23
C LEU A 265 -15.65 -8.46 6.03
N LEU A 266 -16.95 -8.61 5.79
CA LEU A 266 -17.81 -9.53 6.56
C LEU A 266 -18.11 -10.85 5.86
N GLY A 267 -17.63 -11.08 4.63
CA GLY A 267 -17.78 -12.37 3.95
C GLY A 267 -19.24 -12.82 3.74
N ASN A 268 -20.20 -11.91 3.77
CA ASN A 268 -21.61 -12.24 3.58
C ASN A 268 -21.89 -12.41 2.09
N LYS A 269 -22.09 -13.66 1.66
CA LYS A 269 -22.75 -13.94 0.38
C LYS A 269 -24.17 -13.37 0.42
N PRO A 270 -24.63 -12.67 -0.62
CA PRO A 270 -26.03 -12.28 -0.72
C PRO A 270 -26.89 -13.54 -0.86
N THR A 271 -27.75 -13.80 0.13
CA THR A 271 -28.89 -14.70 -0.04
C THR A 271 -29.91 -14.02 -0.96
N ARG A 272 -30.44 -14.84 -1.86
CA ARG A 272 -31.32 -14.52 -2.99
C ARG A 272 -32.58 -13.75 -2.61
#